data_AF-A0A7C6F536-F1
#
_entry.id   AF-A0A7C6F536-F1
#
_cell.length_a   1.000
_cell.length_b   1.000
_cell.length_c   1.000
_cell.angle_alpha   90.00
_cell.angle_beta   90.00
_cell.angle_gamma   90.00
#
_symmetry.space_group_name_H-M   'P 1'
#
loop_
_entity.id
_entity.type
_entity.pdbx_description
1 polymer ?
#
loop_
_entity_poly.entity_id
_entity_poly.type
_entity_poly.pdbx_seq_one_letter_code
_entity_poly.pdbx_strand_id
1 'polypeptide(L)'
;MRLWDTLREFSSKYRPSGKDSRKKVQRKPRTHRPRDLRVEQMEDRVLLSITPGTLDRVWQDTLERAIQQAADLNRYSDAQLQSTTDWVVGIGEEMNPSQVATLLGAQYVTVPTGIKGAYVFRFSSNLNWRTVIQRLENAQVVDYFYPLVGQERSLRLIPNDPLFVQQWHLLNTGQSGGVPGADLNVVNVWDTYQGDGVIIGIVDDGIDTLHADLVANYRADLSYDYFANDSDPQHELPSDIGHGTAVAGTAAAVGNNATGVTGVAFDAQLAAIRLISGS
;
A
#
# COMPACT_ATOMS: atom_id res chain seq x y z
N MET A 1 -18.07 20.59 -15.66
CA MET A 1 -18.27 19.15 -15.94
C MET A 1 -17.15 18.44 -15.19
N ARG A 2 -17.47 17.60 -14.21
CA ARG A 2 -16.51 17.19 -13.15
C ARG A 2 -15.68 16.00 -13.63
N LEU A 3 -14.39 16.01 -13.30
CA LEU A 3 -13.31 15.08 -13.71
C LEU A 3 -13.48 13.61 -13.21
N TRP A 4 -14.69 13.19 -12.82
CA TRP A 4 -14.95 11.89 -12.18
C TRP A 4 -15.95 11.00 -12.94
N ASP A 5 -16.48 11.44 -14.09
CA ASP A 5 -17.43 10.65 -14.87
C ASP A 5 -16.76 9.60 -15.79
N THR A 6 -15.44 9.61 -15.94
CA THR A 6 -14.70 8.80 -16.93
C THR A 6 -14.51 7.33 -16.55
N LEU A 7 -14.74 6.93 -15.29
CA LEU A 7 -14.54 5.53 -14.85
C LEU A 7 -15.76 4.61 -15.10
N ARG A 8 -16.89 5.13 -15.58
CA ARG A 8 -18.14 4.34 -15.74
C ARG A 8 -18.42 3.87 -17.18
N GLU A 9 -17.69 4.37 -18.19
CA GLU A 9 -17.97 4.05 -19.61
C GLU A 9 -17.25 2.81 -20.16
N PHE A 10 -16.32 2.20 -19.41
CA PHE A 10 -15.54 1.05 -19.90
C PHE A 10 -16.34 -0.25 -20.12
N SER A 11 -17.62 -0.32 -19.74
CA SER A 11 -18.42 -1.56 -19.76
C SER A 11 -19.46 -1.64 -20.89
N SER A 12 -19.72 -0.55 -21.63
CA SER A 12 -20.89 -0.51 -22.53
C SER A 12 -20.62 0.24 -23.83
N LYS A 13 -19.97 -0.44 -24.79
CA LYS A 13 -20.36 -0.51 -26.22
C LYS A 13 -19.13 -0.71 -27.11
N TYR A 14 -18.90 -1.94 -27.53
CA TYR A 14 -18.26 -2.20 -28.81
C TYR A 14 -19.13 -3.15 -29.62
N ARG A 15 -19.83 -2.58 -30.62
CA ARG A 15 -20.36 -3.33 -31.77
C ARG A 15 -20.34 -2.38 -32.97
N PRO A 16 -19.36 -2.48 -33.88
CA PRO A 16 -19.34 -1.62 -35.05
C PRO A 16 -20.24 -2.22 -36.13
N SER A 17 -21.27 -1.46 -36.52
CA SER A 17 -21.89 -1.53 -37.83
C SER A 17 -21.42 -0.31 -38.64
N GLY A 18 -21.20 -0.49 -39.95
CA GLY A 18 -20.98 0.65 -40.85
C GLY A 18 -20.06 0.34 -42.02
N LYS A 19 -20.65 0.01 -43.17
CA LYS A 19 -20.03 0.09 -44.48
C LYS A 19 -20.02 1.56 -44.92
N ASP A 20 -18.92 2.07 -45.47
CA ASP A 20 -18.96 2.88 -46.69
C ASP A 20 -17.60 2.98 -47.40
N SER A 21 -17.59 3.60 -48.58
CA SER A 21 -17.02 3.04 -49.80
C SER A 21 -15.87 3.84 -50.45
N ARG A 22 -14.86 3.08 -50.90
CA ARG A 22 -13.87 3.26 -51.99
C ARG A 22 -13.47 4.68 -52.49
N LYS A 23 -12.15 4.91 -52.52
CA LYS A 23 -11.41 5.25 -53.77
C LYS A 23 -10.10 4.44 -53.85
N LYS A 24 -9.94 3.64 -54.92
CA LYS A 24 -8.76 2.80 -55.19
C LYS A 24 -7.66 3.62 -55.86
N VAL A 25 -6.51 3.78 -55.21
CA VAL A 25 -5.24 4.15 -55.86
C VAL A 25 -4.41 2.87 -55.98
N GLN A 26 -4.08 2.49 -57.21
CA GLN A 26 -3.31 1.28 -57.53
C GLN A 26 -1.83 1.53 -57.22
N ARG A 27 -1.35 1.00 -56.09
CA ARG A 27 0.09 0.99 -55.73
C ARG A 27 0.69 -0.38 -56.07
N LYS A 28 1.87 -0.38 -56.71
CA LYS A 28 2.66 -1.58 -57.06
C LYS A 28 2.89 -2.47 -55.82
N PRO A 29 2.95 -3.81 -55.98
CA PRO A 29 3.09 -4.72 -54.85
C PRO A 29 4.47 -4.56 -54.21
N ARG A 30 4.52 -4.03 -52.98
CA ARG A 30 5.68 -4.18 -52.11
C ARG A 30 5.74 -5.64 -51.67
N THR A 31 6.82 -6.33 -51.99
CA THR A 31 7.13 -7.65 -51.43
C THR A 31 7.32 -7.49 -49.93
N HIS A 32 6.29 -7.83 -49.17
CA HIS A 32 6.35 -7.93 -47.73
C HIS A 32 7.12 -9.22 -47.41
N ARG A 33 8.37 -9.10 -46.95
CA ARG A 33 8.94 -10.21 -46.17
C ARG A 33 8.09 -10.27 -44.91
N PRO A 34 7.45 -11.39 -44.57
CA PRO A 34 6.81 -11.52 -43.28
C PRO A 34 7.93 -11.36 -42.24
N ARG A 35 7.90 -10.25 -41.49
CA ARG A 35 8.53 -10.25 -40.18
C ARG A 35 7.60 -11.11 -39.35
N ASP A 36 8.09 -12.24 -38.88
CA ASP A 36 7.39 -13.04 -37.90
C ASP A 36 7.07 -12.12 -36.72
N LEU A 37 5.79 -11.78 -36.57
CA LEU A 37 5.28 -11.18 -35.34
C LEU A 37 5.45 -12.25 -34.27
N ARG A 38 6.58 -12.21 -33.57
CA ARG A 38 6.69 -12.89 -32.29
C ARG A 38 5.83 -12.13 -31.30
N VAL A 39 4.63 -12.66 -31.07
CA VAL A 39 3.92 -12.42 -29.82
C VAL A 39 4.70 -13.19 -28.77
N GLU A 40 5.59 -12.50 -28.04
CA GLU A 40 6.04 -13.02 -26.77
C GLU A 40 4.85 -12.88 -25.81
N GLN A 41 4.37 -14.02 -25.29
CA GLN A 41 3.42 -14.01 -24.19
C GLN A 41 4.12 -13.39 -22.98
N MET A 42 3.85 -12.11 -22.75
CA MET A 42 4.19 -11.48 -21.49
C MET A 42 3.25 -12.02 -20.42
N GLU A 43 3.86 -12.83 -19.55
CA GLU A 43 3.39 -13.29 -18.26
C GLU A 43 2.18 -14.24 -18.30
N ASP A 44 2.42 -15.48 -17.88
CA ASP A 44 1.38 -16.33 -17.30
C ASP A 44 0.81 -15.62 -16.08
N ARG A 45 -0.20 -14.77 -16.28
CA ARG A 45 -0.98 -14.22 -15.18
C ARG A 45 -1.75 -15.37 -14.57
N VAL A 46 -1.16 -15.99 -13.55
CA VAL A 46 -1.90 -16.76 -12.57
C VAL A 46 -2.83 -15.76 -11.87
N LEU A 47 -4.06 -15.65 -12.37
CA LEU A 47 -5.16 -15.22 -11.53
C LEU A 47 -5.17 -16.21 -10.37
N LEU A 48 -4.68 -15.77 -9.21
CA LEU A 48 -4.87 -16.45 -7.94
C LEU A 48 -6.38 -16.57 -7.77
N SER A 49 -6.96 -17.67 -8.25
CA SER A 49 -8.25 -18.11 -7.77
C SER A 49 -7.98 -18.48 -6.33
N ILE A 50 -8.35 -17.56 -5.46
CA ILE A 50 -8.18 -17.74 -4.04
C ILE A 50 -9.20 -18.80 -3.63
N THR A 51 -8.76 -20.07 -3.63
CA THR A 51 -9.54 -21.13 -3.03
C THR A 51 -9.52 -20.94 -1.51
N PRO A 52 -10.59 -21.29 -0.77
CA PRO A 52 -10.65 -21.08 0.68
C PRO A 52 -9.43 -21.63 1.43
N GLY A 53 -8.88 -22.78 1.02
CA GLY A 53 -7.66 -23.34 1.61
C GLY A 53 -6.38 -22.55 1.35
N THR A 54 -6.34 -21.71 0.30
CA THR A 54 -5.25 -20.76 0.04
C THR A 54 -5.36 -19.55 0.96
N LEU A 55 -6.58 -19.07 1.26
CA LEU A 55 -6.80 -18.03 2.28
C LEU A 55 -6.33 -18.51 3.64
N ASP A 56 -6.75 -19.69 4.06
CA ASP A 56 -6.39 -20.22 5.37
C ASP A 56 -4.87 -20.32 5.53
N ARG A 57 -4.14 -20.73 4.49
CA ARG A 57 -2.67 -20.71 4.49
C ARG A 57 -2.08 -19.31 4.54
N VAL A 58 -2.55 -18.38 3.71
CA VAL A 58 -2.05 -16.99 3.71
C VAL A 58 -2.33 -16.32 5.05
N TRP A 59 -3.49 -16.58 5.65
CA TRP A 59 -3.84 -16.13 7.00
C TRP A 59 -2.93 -16.73 8.06
N GLN A 60 -2.63 -18.03 7.97
CA GLN A 60 -1.68 -18.69 8.88
C GLN A 60 -0.26 -18.09 8.73
N ASP A 61 0.26 -17.94 7.52
CA ASP A 61 1.58 -17.36 7.27
C ASP A 61 1.67 -15.91 7.76
N THR A 62 0.59 -15.14 7.56
CA THR A 62 0.53 -13.73 8.01
C THR A 62 0.46 -13.65 9.53
N LEU A 63 -0.35 -14.50 10.16
CA LEU A 63 -0.45 -14.59 11.61
C LEU A 63 0.88 -15.03 12.23
N GLU A 64 1.54 -16.04 11.66
CA GLU A 64 2.84 -16.52 12.13
C GLU A 64 3.90 -15.42 12.05
N ARG A 65 3.98 -14.69 10.93
CA ARG A 65 4.90 -13.54 10.81
C ARG A 65 4.58 -12.44 11.81
N ALA A 66 3.31 -12.14 12.05
CA ALA A 66 2.90 -11.15 13.03
C ALA A 66 3.29 -11.57 14.46
N ILE A 67 3.11 -12.84 14.81
CA ILE A 67 3.55 -13.41 16.09
C ILE A 67 5.07 -13.34 16.21
N GLN A 68 5.82 -13.75 15.18
CA GLN A 68 7.29 -13.69 15.18
C GLN A 68 7.80 -12.26 15.36
N GLN A 69 7.18 -11.28 14.69
CA GLN A 69 7.52 -9.87 14.88
C GLN A 69 7.20 -9.37 16.28
N ALA A 70 6.06 -9.75 16.85
CA ALA A 70 5.69 -9.36 18.22
C ALA A 70 6.58 -10.05 19.28
N ALA A 71 7.02 -11.27 19.02
CA ALA A 71 7.89 -12.05 19.90
C ALA A 71 9.36 -11.59 19.85
N ASP A 72 9.78 -10.81 18.85
CA ASP A 72 11.12 -10.21 18.79
C ASP A 72 11.26 -9.10 19.83
N LEU A 73 11.79 -9.46 20.99
CA LEU A 73 11.98 -8.57 22.13
C LEU A 73 12.90 -7.38 21.83
N ASN A 74 13.78 -7.47 20.83
CA ASN A 74 14.69 -6.37 20.47
C ASN A 74 13.98 -5.15 19.88
N ARG A 75 12.69 -5.30 19.52
CA ARG A 75 11.85 -4.22 19.02
C ARG A 75 11.30 -3.31 20.12
N TYR A 76 11.46 -3.68 21.38
CA TYR A 76 10.95 -2.95 22.52
C TYR A 76 12.10 -2.41 23.37
N SER A 77 11.93 -1.19 23.86
CA SER A 77 12.85 -0.63 24.85
C SER A 77 12.69 -1.32 26.21
N ASP A 78 13.76 -1.36 26.99
CA ASP A 78 13.73 -1.87 28.37
C ASP A 78 12.65 -1.19 29.22
N ALA A 79 12.39 0.10 28.99
CA ALA A 79 11.34 0.85 29.67
C ALA A 79 9.94 0.33 29.32
N GLN A 80 9.67 0.07 28.03
CA GLN A 80 8.40 -0.50 27.57
C GLN A 80 8.17 -1.90 28.14
N LEU A 81 9.20 -2.76 28.12
CA LEU A 81 9.12 -4.10 28.67
C LEU A 81 8.91 -4.08 30.18
N GLN A 82 9.60 -3.20 30.90
CA GLN A 82 9.45 -3.06 32.35
C GLN A 82 8.08 -2.51 32.77
N SER A 83 7.44 -1.67 31.94
CA SER A 83 6.08 -1.18 32.19
C SER A 83 4.98 -2.19 31.82
N THR A 84 5.32 -3.29 31.12
CA THR A 84 4.33 -4.23 30.60
C THR A 84 4.04 -5.36 31.60
N THR A 85 2.78 -5.44 32.04
CA THR A 85 2.31 -6.53 32.91
C THR A 85 1.64 -7.66 32.14
N ASP A 86 1.09 -7.37 30.97
CA ASP A 86 0.25 -8.30 30.22
C ASP A 86 1.05 -8.89 29.06
N TRP A 87 0.99 -10.21 28.92
CA TRP A 87 1.72 -10.96 27.91
C TRP A 87 0.77 -11.92 27.22
N VAL A 88 0.86 -12.01 25.90
CA VAL A 88 0.19 -13.09 25.17
C VAL A 88 1.09 -14.32 25.23
N VAL A 89 0.49 -15.46 25.53
CA VAL A 89 1.18 -16.74 25.68
C VAL A 89 0.40 -17.80 24.91
N GLY A 90 1.06 -18.45 23.95
CA GLY A 90 0.55 -19.61 23.23
C GLY A 90 0.86 -20.88 24.02
N ILE A 91 -0.16 -21.67 24.34
CA ILE A 91 -0.02 -22.92 25.14
C ILE A 91 -0.81 -24.10 24.56
N GLY A 92 -1.37 -23.95 23.36
CA GLY A 92 -2.28 -24.92 22.74
C GLY A 92 -3.73 -24.88 23.29
N GLU A 93 -4.68 -25.39 22.50
CA GLU A 93 -6.12 -25.34 22.82
C GLU A 93 -6.56 -26.33 23.91
N GLU A 94 -5.79 -27.39 24.15
CA GLU A 94 -6.16 -28.46 25.08
C GLU A 94 -5.76 -28.17 26.54
N MET A 95 -4.96 -27.12 26.77
CA MET A 95 -4.43 -26.78 28.08
C MET A 95 -5.39 -25.87 28.86
N ASN A 96 -5.43 -26.01 30.19
CA ASN A 96 -6.20 -25.11 31.05
C ASN A 96 -5.42 -23.81 31.31
N PRO A 97 -5.85 -22.66 30.75
CA PRO A 97 -5.07 -21.42 30.81
C PRO A 97 -4.89 -20.89 32.24
N SER A 98 -5.89 -21.07 33.11
CA SER A 98 -5.82 -20.63 34.51
C SER A 98 -4.76 -21.41 35.31
N GLN A 99 -4.63 -22.73 35.04
CA GLN A 99 -3.61 -23.55 35.68
C GLN A 99 -2.21 -23.20 35.19
N VAL A 100 -2.04 -22.99 33.89
CA VAL A 100 -0.74 -22.60 33.32
C VAL A 100 -0.33 -21.20 33.78
N ALA A 101 -1.26 -20.23 33.81
CA ALA A 101 -1.00 -18.91 34.37
C ALA A 101 -0.52 -19.01 35.82
N THR A 102 -1.19 -19.81 36.65
CA THR A 102 -0.82 -20.03 38.06
C THR A 102 0.59 -20.63 38.18
N LEU A 103 0.93 -21.62 37.34
CA LEU A 103 2.26 -22.24 37.30
C LEU A 103 3.36 -21.21 36.97
N LEU A 104 3.06 -20.28 36.08
CA LEU A 104 3.97 -19.19 35.69
C LEU A 104 4.00 -18.03 36.71
N GLY A 105 3.14 -18.07 37.74
CA GLY A 105 2.99 -16.99 38.71
C GLY A 105 2.34 -15.74 38.12
N ALA A 106 1.40 -15.93 37.19
CA ALA A 106 0.58 -14.92 36.56
C ALA A 106 -0.92 -15.17 36.82
N GLN A 107 -1.75 -14.18 36.52
CA GLN A 107 -3.20 -14.34 36.45
C GLN A 107 -3.64 -14.48 35.00
N TYR A 108 -4.54 -15.42 34.74
CA TYR A 108 -5.25 -15.49 33.47
C TYR A 108 -6.22 -14.31 33.34
N VAL A 109 -6.17 -13.60 32.21
CA VAL A 109 -7.01 -12.42 31.94
C VAL A 109 -8.10 -12.74 30.92
N THR A 110 -7.72 -13.11 29.70
CA THR A 110 -8.65 -13.30 28.58
C THR A 110 -7.99 -14.05 27.41
N VAL A 111 -8.77 -14.38 26.39
CA VAL A 111 -8.30 -14.85 25.08
C VAL A 111 -8.14 -13.65 24.14
N PRO A 112 -7.02 -13.51 23.40
CA PRO A 112 -6.86 -12.50 22.37
C PRO A 112 -7.74 -12.82 21.14
N THR A 113 -8.30 -11.79 20.52
CA THR A 113 -9.18 -11.95 19.35
C THR A 113 -8.42 -12.54 18.16
N GLY A 114 -8.96 -13.61 17.57
CA GLY A 114 -8.47 -14.17 16.31
C GLY A 114 -7.26 -15.10 16.41
N ILE A 115 -6.73 -15.36 17.60
CA ILE A 115 -5.62 -16.29 17.81
C ILE A 115 -6.07 -17.43 18.73
N LYS A 116 -6.29 -18.61 18.16
CA LYS A 116 -6.67 -19.79 18.94
C LYS A 116 -5.45 -20.38 19.67
N GLY A 117 -5.68 -20.97 20.84
CA GLY A 117 -4.61 -21.53 21.69
C GLY A 117 -3.68 -20.49 22.32
N ALA A 118 -4.03 -19.20 22.22
CA ALA A 118 -3.33 -18.10 22.88
C ALA A 118 -4.18 -17.52 24.01
N TYR A 119 -3.51 -17.03 25.04
CA TYR A 119 -4.15 -16.44 26.21
C TYR A 119 -3.33 -15.25 26.72
N VAL A 120 -4.01 -14.29 27.34
CA VAL A 120 -3.38 -13.14 27.98
C VAL A 120 -3.15 -13.45 29.44
N PHE A 121 -1.88 -13.45 29.85
CA PHE A 121 -1.44 -13.61 31.23
C PHE A 121 -0.90 -12.29 31.78
N ARG A 122 -1.38 -11.93 32.96
CA ARG A 122 -0.94 -10.74 33.70
C ARG A 122 0.01 -11.12 34.81
N PHE A 123 1.25 -10.67 34.69
CA PHE A 123 2.27 -10.78 35.72
C PHE A 123 2.18 -9.58 36.67
N SER A 124 2.69 -9.76 37.90
CA SER A 124 2.78 -8.66 38.85
C SER A 124 3.67 -7.53 38.32
N SER A 125 3.22 -6.28 38.46
CA SER A 125 4.00 -5.08 38.10
C SER A 125 5.32 -4.93 38.87
N ASN A 126 5.48 -5.67 39.98
CA ASN A 126 6.72 -5.68 40.77
C ASN A 126 7.77 -6.66 40.22
N LEU A 127 7.42 -7.51 39.25
CA LEU A 127 8.37 -8.44 38.64
C LEU A 127 9.22 -7.72 37.59
N ASN A 128 10.50 -8.07 37.55
CA ASN A 128 11.36 -7.66 36.46
C ASN A 128 10.97 -8.42 35.18
N TRP A 129 10.90 -7.73 34.04
CA TRP A 129 10.50 -8.32 32.76
C TRP A 129 11.41 -9.49 32.34
N ARG A 130 12.70 -9.47 32.71
CA ARG A 130 13.62 -10.58 32.45
C ARG A 130 13.26 -11.83 33.24
N THR A 131 12.76 -11.68 34.47
CA THR A 131 12.24 -12.82 35.26
C THR A 131 10.99 -13.40 34.62
N VAL A 132 10.12 -12.56 34.06
CA VAL A 132 8.92 -13.00 33.34
C VAL A 132 9.32 -13.85 32.12
N ILE A 133 10.24 -13.36 31.29
CA ILE A 133 10.75 -14.10 30.13
C ILE A 133 11.39 -15.41 30.56
N GLN A 134 12.25 -15.41 31.58
CA GLN A 134 12.87 -16.64 32.07
C GLN A 134 11.83 -17.70 32.48
N ARG A 135 10.69 -17.29 33.06
CA ARG A 135 9.61 -18.24 33.38
C ARG A 135 8.91 -18.77 32.14
N LEU A 136 8.69 -17.91 31.15
CA LEU A 136 8.03 -18.26 29.89
C LEU A 136 8.92 -19.17 29.04
N GLU A 137 10.21 -18.86 28.88
CA GLU A 137 11.17 -19.66 28.13
C GLU A 137 11.44 -21.05 28.74
N ASN A 138 11.46 -21.14 30.07
CA ASN A 138 11.69 -22.42 30.76
C ASN A 138 10.44 -23.30 30.84
N ALA A 139 9.27 -22.78 30.49
CA ALA A 139 8.02 -23.53 30.53
C ALA A 139 7.84 -24.32 29.24
N GLN A 140 7.96 -25.65 29.31
CA GLN A 140 7.78 -26.55 28.15
C GLN A 140 6.38 -26.49 27.52
N VAL A 141 5.41 -25.93 28.23
CA VAL A 141 4.02 -25.77 27.78
C VAL A 141 3.78 -24.48 27.01
N VAL A 142 4.79 -23.61 26.87
CA VAL A 142 4.69 -22.34 26.17
C VAL A 142 5.32 -22.49 24.79
N ASP A 143 4.50 -22.31 23.75
CA ASP A 143 4.94 -22.39 22.35
C ASP A 143 5.58 -21.08 21.89
N TYR A 144 4.98 -19.96 22.27
CA TYR A 144 5.46 -18.61 21.99
C TYR A 144 4.89 -17.63 23.00
N PHE A 145 5.52 -16.48 23.12
CA PHE A 145 5.02 -15.38 23.94
C PHE A 145 5.46 -14.03 23.38
N TYR A 146 4.69 -12.99 23.68
CA TYR A 146 5.07 -11.62 23.37
C TYR A 146 4.40 -10.62 24.33
N PRO A 147 5.06 -9.47 24.60
CA PRO A 147 4.52 -8.46 25.50
C PRO A 147 3.35 -7.71 24.87
N LEU A 148 2.29 -7.44 25.64
CA LEU A 148 1.24 -6.48 25.27
C LEU A 148 1.68 -5.07 25.64
N VAL A 149 2.63 -4.54 24.87
CA VAL A 149 3.06 -3.15 25.01
C VAL A 149 1.97 -2.23 24.48
N GLY A 150 1.45 -1.35 25.34
CA GLY A 150 0.55 -0.28 24.90
C GLY A 150 1.29 0.64 23.94
N GLN A 151 0.88 0.65 22.67
CA GLN A 151 1.36 1.65 21.73
C GLN A 151 0.63 2.96 22.01
N GLU A 152 1.37 3.98 22.50
CA GLU A 152 0.90 5.36 22.43
C GLU A 152 0.72 5.71 20.96
N ARG A 153 -0.53 5.81 20.51
CA ARG A 153 -0.83 6.27 19.16
C ARG A 153 -0.56 7.76 19.14
N SER A 154 0.55 8.16 18.51
CA SER A 154 0.75 9.54 18.10
C SER A 154 -0.40 10.00 17.20
N LEU A 155 -0.63 11.31 17.16
CA LEU A 155 -1.52 11.92 16.18
C LEU A 155 -1.03 11.51 14.79
N ARG A 156 -1.83 10.72 14.07
CA ARG A 156 -1.54 10.36 12.68
C ARG A 156 -1.52 11.63 11.85
N LEU A 157 -0.47 11.86 11.07
CA LEU A 157 -0.47 12.91 10.07
C LEU A 157 -1.54 12.60 9.03
N ILE A 158 -2.62 13.37 9.06
CA ILE A 158 -3.67 13.36 8.04
C ILE A 158 -3.51 14.63 7.22
N PRO A 159 -3.22 14.53 5.91
CA PRO A 159 -3.12 15.70 5.04
C PRO A 159 -4.41 16.53 5.05
N ASN A 160 -4.29 17.85 4.98
CA ASN A 160 -5.41 18.79 5.00
C ASN A 160 -6.04 19.03 3.60
N ASP A 161 -5.68 18.21 2.62
CA ASP A 161 -6.07 18.36 1.22
C ASP A 161 -7.57 18.06 1.03
N PRO A 162 -8.35 18.96 0.37
CA PRO A 162 -9.81 18.87 0.33
C PRO A 162 -10.38 17.57 -0.27
N LEU A 163 -9.64 16.93 -1.19
CA LEU A 163 -10.07 15.70 -1.85
C LEU A 163 -9.47 14.44 -1.21
N PHE A 164 -8.64 14.56 -0.17
CA PHE A 164 -8.02 13.41 0.51
C PHE A 164 -9.06 12.41 1.02
N VAL A 165 -10.21 12.88 1.49
CA VAL A 165 -11.32 12.03 1.96
C VAL A 165 -11.87 11.08 0.87
N GLN A 166 -11.64 11.39 -0.40
CA GLN A 166 -12.03 10.57 -1.54
C GLN A 166 -10.95 9.56 -1.96
N GLN A 167 -9.73 9.69 -1.44
CA GLN A 167 -8.59 8.82 -1.75
C GLN A 167 -8.61 7.54 -0.91
N TRP A 168 -9.61 6.70 -1.18
CA TRP A 168 -9.80 5.40 -0.53
C TRP A 168 -8.54 4.52 -0.55
N HIS A 169 -7.69 4.66 -1.58
CA HIS A 169 -6.46 3.90 -1.72
C HIS A 169 -5.39 4.29 -0.68
N LEU A 170 -5.42 5.52 -0.15
CA LEU A 170 -4.50 5.99 0.89
C LEU A 170 -5.08 5.77 2.29
N LEU A 171 -6.40 5.99 2.45
CA LEU A 171 -7.12 5.77 3.70
C LEU A 171 -8.54 5.30 3.41
N ASN A 172 -8.82 4.02 3.64
CA ASN A 172 -10.14 3.43 3.44
C ASN A 172 -10.90 3.36 4.76
N THR A 173 -11.89 4.23 4.91
CA THR A 173 -12.82 4.27 6.05
C THR A 173 -14.15 3.55 5.74
N GLY A 174 -14.24 2.88 4.59
CA GLY A 174 -15.49 2.35 4.04
C GLY A 174 -16.24 3.36 3.17
N GLN A 175 -15.59 4.46 2.78
CA GLN A 175 -16.18 5.43 1.87
C GLN A 175 -16.50 4.73 0.54
N SER A 176 -17.73 4.87 0.07
CA SER A 176 -18.25 4.17 -1.12
C SER A 176 -18.50 2.66 -0.96
N GLY A 177 -18.67 2.15 0.27
CA GLY A 177 -19.06 0.76 0.51
C GLY A 177 -17.91 -0.25 0.37
N GLY A 178 -16.67 0.22 0.38
CA GLY A 178 -15.48 -0.62 0.49
C GLY A 178 -15.32 -1.23 1.89
N VAL A 179 -14.41 -2.20 2.01
CA VAL A 179 -14.03 -2.77 3.31
C VAL A 179 -13.06 -1.81 4.01
N PRO A 180 -13.39 -1.27 5.20
CA PRO A 180 -12.47 -0.39 5.93
C PRO A 180 -11.11 -1.05 6.16
N GLY A 181 -10.04 -0.28 6.00
CA GLY A 181 -8.65 -0.75 6.12
C GLY A 181 -8.13 -1.54 4.91
N ALA A 182 -8.93 -1.76 3.87
CA ALA A 182 -8.44 -2.24 2.57
C ALA A 182 -7.86 -1.07 1.76
N ASP A 183 -6.71 -0.55 2.22
CA ASP A 183 -5.93 0.55 1.63
C ASP A 183 -4.43 0.21 1.63
N LEU A 184 -3.60 1.14 1.14
CA LEU A 184 -2.14 0.99 1.11
C LEU A 184 -1.48 1.05 2.51
N ASN A 185 -2.24 1.36 3.57
CA ASN A 185 -1.76 1.49 4.94
C ASN A 185 -0.58 2.49 5.11
N VAL A 186 -0.60 3.58 4.32
CA VAL A 186 0.49 4.58 4.28
C VAL A 186 0.39 5.66 5.34
N VAL A 187 -0.80 5.90 5.89
CA VAL A 187 -1.04 6.98 6.88
C VAL A 187 -0.15 6.85 8.13
N ASN A 188 0.16 5.63 8.57
CA ASN A 188 1.05 5.43 9.72
C ASN A 188 2.53 5.70 9.41
N VAL A 189 2.90 5.71 8.12
CA VAL A 189 4.29 5.94 7.67
C VAL A 189 4.60 7.44 7.62
N TRP A 190 3.60 8.26 7.31
CA TRP A 190 3.71 9.71 7.19
C TRP A 190 3.98 10.45 8.50
N ASP A 191 4.03 9.77 9.64
CA ASP A 191 4.57 10.38 10.86
C ASP A 191 6.12 10.47 10.79
N THR A 192 6.76 9.71 9.90
CA THR A 192 8.23 9.61 9.79
C THR A 192 8.76 9.83 8.38
N TYR A 193 8.07 9.34 7.35
CA TYR A 193 8.52 9.40 5.96
C TYR A 193 7.43 9.89 5.03
N GLN A 194 7.70 10.98 4.30
CA GLN A 194 6.78 11.59 3.34
C GLN A 194 7.36 11.65 1.93
N GLY A 195 8.62 11.21 1.74
CA GLY A 195 9.30 11.20 0.45
C GLY A 195 10.42 12.24 0.30
N ASP A 196 10.72 13.02 1.33
CA ASP A 196 11.82 13.99 1.30
C ASP A 196 13.16 13.34 0.88
N GLY A 197 13.89 14.03 0.00
CA GLY A 197 15.14 13.54 -0.58
C GLY A 197 14.99 12.46 -1.66
N VAL A 198 13.78 12.00 -1.97
CA VAL A 198 13.51 11.04 -3.05
C VAL A 198 13.11 11.78 -4.33
N ILE A 199 13.66 11.35 -5.47
CA ILE A 199 13.25 11.82 -6.81
C ILE A 199 12.57 10.65 -7.53
N ILE A 200 11.35 10.88 -7.99
CA ILE A 200 10.52 9.92 -8.73
C ILE A 200 10.51 10.33 -10.20
N GLY A 201 11.01 9.45 -11.08
CA GLY A 201 10.92 9.63 -12.53
C GLY A 201 9.59 9.11 -13.06
N ILE A 202 8.80 9.98 -13.70
CA ILE A 202 7.54 9.65 -14.37
C ILE A 202 7.81 9.51 -15.86
N VAL A 203 7.84 8.26 -16.34
CA VAL A 203 8.05 7.93 -17.75
C VAL A 203 6.69 7.68 -18.40
N ASP A 204 6.12 8.67 -19.07
CA ASP A 204 4.71 8.64 -19.51
C ASP A 204 4.44 9.56 -20.73
N ASP A 205 3.19 9.99 -20.91
CA ASP A 205 2.71 10.92 -21.95
C ASP A 205 3.01 12.40 -21.68
N GLY A 206 3.74 12.68 -20.61
CA GLY A 206 4.01 14.03 -20.11
C GLY A 206 3.20 14.36 -18.86
N ILE A 207 3.51 15.48 -18.23
CA ILE A 207 2.76 15.96 -17.06
C ILE A 207 2.29 17.39 -17.27
N ASP A 208 1.28 17.80 -16.52
CA ASP A 208 0.92 19.21 -16.39
C ASP A 208 1.90 19.86 -15.40
N THR A 209 2.99 20.40 -15.92
CA THR A 209 4.10 20.99 -15.14
C THR A 209 3.67 22.22 -14.34
N LEU A 210 2.54 22.82 -14.71
CA LEU A 210 1.95 23.99 -14.05
C LEU A 210 0.78 23.64 -13.13
N HIS A 211 0.46 22.35 -12.97
CA HIS A 211 -0.63 21.93 -12.09
C HIS A 211 -0.35 22.38 -10.65
N ALA A 212 -1.33 23.05 -10.03
CA ALA A 212 -1.17 23.65 -8.70
C ALA A 212 -0.73 22.64 -7.62
N ASP A 213 -1.09 21.37 -7.82
CA ASP A 213 -0.80 20.27 -6.90
C ASP A 213 0.48 19.48 -7.24
N LEU A 214 1.19 19.84 -8.32
CA LEU A 214 2.42 19.17 -8.75
C LEU A 214 3.61 20.12 -8.82
N VAL A 215 3.37 21.40 -9.13
CA VAL A 215 4.42 22.37 -9.48
C VAL A 215 5.50 22.53 -8.40
N ALA A 216 5.16 22.40 -7.12
CA ALA A 216 6.15 22.52 -6.04
C ALA A 216 7.09 21.31 -5.96
N ASN A 217 6.64 20.13 -6.40
CA ASN A 217 7.44 18.91 -6.43
C ASN A 217 8.14 18.71 -7.79
N TYR A 218 7.79 19.45 -8.84
CA TYR A 218 8.34 19.29 -10.18
C TYR A 218 9.80 19.77 -10.31
N ARG A 219 10.64 18.96 -10.97
CA ARG A 219 12.06 19.22 -11.26
C ARG A 219 12.32 19.31 -12.76
N ALA A 220 12.21 20.53 -13.30
CA ALA A 220 12.47 20.80 -14.71
C ALA A 220 13.90 20.44 -15.14
N ASP A 221 14.89 20.60 -14.26
CA ASP A 221 16.30 20.30 -14.54
C ASP A 221 16.62 18.81 -14.70
N LEU A 222 15.70 17.94 -14.27
CA LEU A 222 15.79 16.48 -14.41
C LEU A 222 14.78 15.92 -15.41
N SER A 223 14.03 16.79 -16.07
CA SER A 223 12.93 16.42 -16.96
C SER A 223 13.30 16.62 -18.42
N TYR A 224 12.67 15.84 -19.30
CA TYR A 224 12.93 15.91 -20.74
C TYR A 224 11.77 15.32 -21.55
N ASP A 225 11.51 15.91 -22.72
CA ASP A 225 10.59 15.38 -23.71
C ASP A 225 11.37 14.70 -24.84
N TYR A 226 11.35 13.36 -24.87
CA TYR A 226 11.96 12.58 -25.94
C TYR A 226 11.06 12.44 -27.17
N PHE A 227 9.78 12.75 -27.07
CA PHE A 227 8.84 12.75 -28.18
C PHE A 227 9.01 14.01 -29.05
N ALA A 228 9.02 15.19 -28.43
CA ALA A 228 9.28 16.47 -29.11
C ALA A 228 10.78 16.78 -29.25
N ASN A 229 11.63 16.07 -28.49
CA ASN A 229 13.07 16.28 -28.40
C ASN A 229 13.44 17.70 -27.91
N ASP A 230 12.85 18.09 -26.79
CA ASP A 230 13.14 19.33 -26.07
C ASP A 230 13.08 19.12 -24.54
N SER A 231 13.25 20.20 -23.78
CA SER A 231 13.26 20.15 -22.31
C SER A 231 11.88 20.32 -21.66
N ASP A 232 10.80 20.37 -22.43
CA ASP A 232 9.47 20.67 -21.94
C ASP A 232 8.56 19.42 -21.99
N PRO A 233 8.45 18.65 -20.89
CA PRO A 233 7.61 17.46 -20.82
C PRO A 233 6.12 17.79 -20.63
N GLN A 234 5.72 19.06 -20.82
CA GLN A 234 4.32 19.49 -20.73
C GLN A 234 3.48 18.71 -21.75
N HIS A 235 2.46 18.01 -21.26
CA HIS A 235 1.52 17.35 -22.18
C HIS A 235 0.69 18.38 -22.96
N GLU A 236 0.20 18.01 -24.15
CA GLU A 236 -0.62 18.90 -24.96
C GLU A 236 -2.11 18.71 -24.63
N LEU A 237 -2.70 19.67 -23.90
CA LEU A 237 -4.15 19.67 -23.65
C LEU A 237 -4.94 20.12 -24.90
N PRO A 238 -6.10 19.49 -25.23
CA PRO A 238 -6.74 18.35 -24.58
C PRO A 238 -6.42 17.00 -25.27
N SER A 239 -5.48 17.00 -26.22
CA SER A 239 -5.16 15.84 -27.08
C SER A 239 -4.46 14.71 -26.32
N ASP A 240 -3.67 15.04 -25.31
CA ASP A 240 -3.12 14.08 -24.39
C ASP A 240 -4.06 13.96 -23.19
N ILE A 241 -4.68 12.79 -23.03
CA ILE A 241 -5.53 12.45 -21.87
C ILE A 241 -4.59 12.27 -20.67
N GLY A 242 -4.12 13.39 -20.08
CA GLY A 242 -3.03 13.53 -19.11
C GLY A 242 -2.81 12.39 -18.12
N HIS A 243 -2.31 11.26 -18.63
CA HIS A 243 -2.17 10.02 -17.88
C HIS A 243 -0.98 10.16 -16.96
N GLY A 244 0.13 10.70 -17.47
CA GLY A 244 1.30 11.04 -16.69
C GLY A 244 1.00 12.04 -15.57
N THR A 245 0.08 12.99 -15.77
CA THR A 245 -0.38 13.87 -14.67
C THR A 245 -1.10 13.10 -13.57
N ALA A 246 -1.97 12.16 -13.92
CA ALA A 246 -2.67 11.33 -12.93
C ALA A 246 -1.71 10.38 -12.20
N VAL A 247 -0.74 9.81 -12.92
CA VAL A 247 0.33 8.98 -12.37
C VAL A 247 1.19 9.81 -11.41
N ALA A 248 1.64 10.99 -11.83
CA ALA A 248 2.42 11.92 -11.02
C ALA A 248 1.67 12.34 -9.76
N GLY A 249 0.37 12.65 -9.87
CA GLY A 249 -0.46 13.02 -8.73
C GLY A 249 -0.64 11.88 -7.72
N THR A 250 -0.82 10.65 -8.19
CA THR A 250 -0.90 9.47 -7.31
C THR A 250 0.43 9.23 -6.58
N ALA A 251 1.55 9.43 -7.27
CA ALA A 251 2.87 9.23 -6.70
C ALA A 251 3.25 10.33 -5.68
N ALA A 252 3.15 11.60 -6.08
CA ALA A 252 3.70 12.73 -5.31
C ALA A 252 2.98 14.07 -5.58
N ALA A 253 1.65 14.07 -5.69
CA ALA A 253 0.92 15.32 -5.47
C ALA A 253 1.30 15.91 -4.11
N VAL A 254 1.52 17.23 -4.09
CA VAL A 254 1.97 17.97 -2.92
C VAL A 254 0.90 17.85 -1.85
N GLY A 255 1.25 17.27 -0.72
CA GLY A 255 0.32 16.98 0.37
C GLY A 255 0.35 18.05 1.44
N ASN A 256 -0.72 18.10 2.22
CA ASN A 256 -0.85 19.01 3.35
C ASN A 256 -0.71 20.50 2.95
N ASN A 257 -1.10 20.83 1.72
CA ASN A 257 -1.00 22.18 1.13
C ASN A 257 -2.38 22.85 0.97
N ALA A 258 -3.43 22.23 1.50
CA ALA A 258 -4.84 22.63 1.39
C ALA A 258 -5.37 22.71 -0.06
N THR A 259 -4.76 21.99 -0.99
CA THR A 259 -5.11 21.95 -2.42
C THR A 259 -5.38 20.50 -2.82
N GLY A 260 -6.27 20.29 -3.79
CA GLY A 260 -6.40 19.02 -4.50
C GLY A 260 -6.36 17.75 -3.63
N VAL A 261 -5.40 16.88 -3.94
CA VAL A 261 -5.20 15.52 -3.44
C VAL A 261 -3.80 15.38 -2.83
N THR A 262 -3.54 14.27 -2.14
CA THR A 262 -2.21 13.94 -1.63
C THR A 262 -1.58 12.79 -2.42
N GLY A 263 -0.30 12.88 -2.76
CA GLY A 263 0.46 11.74 -3.27
C GLY A 263 0.85 10.74 -2.17
N VAL A 264 1.24 9.53 -2.55
CA VAL A 264 1.79 8.54 -1.58
C VAL A 264 3.07 9.08 -0.92
N ALA A 265 3.96 9.69 -1.70
CA ALA A 265 5.21 10.29 -1.27
C ALA A 265 5.15 11.81 -1.54
N PHE A 266 4.31 12.50 -0.78
CA PHE A 266 3.90 13.87 -1.07
C PHE A 266 4.97 14.96 -0.88
N ASP A 267 6.11 14.62 -0.25
CA ASP A 267 7.31 15.47 -0.17
C ASP A 267 8.41 15.03 -1.17
N ALA A 268 8.15 14.01 -2.00
CA ALA A 268 9.09 13.60 -3.05
C ALA A 268 9.08 14.56 -4.24
N GLN A 269 10.21 14.63 -4.92
CA GLN A 269 10.36 15.41 -6.15
C GLN A 269 10.02 14.58 -7.39
N LEU A 270 9.52 15.23 -8.44
CA LEU A 270 9.07 14.62 -9.69
C LEU A 270 9.94 15.05 -10.86
N ALA A 271 10.51 14.09 -11.59
CA ALA A 271 11.15 14.31 -12.89
C ALA A 271 10.26 13.69 -13.98
N ALA A 272 9.86 14.47 -14.98
CA ALA A 272 9.00 14.00 -16.05
C ALA A 272 9.80 13.63 -17.30
N ILE A 273 9.55 12.44 -17.83
CA ILE A 273 10.21 11.87 -19.00
C ILE A 273 9.11 11.49 -19.99
N ARG A 274 8.85 12.37 -20.97
CA ARG A 274 7.82 12.13 -21.97
C ARG A 274 8.38 11.27 -23.10
N LEU A 275 7.75 10.11 -23.35
CA LEU A 275 8.17 9.19 -24.42
C LEU A 275 7.14 9.05 -25.55
N ILE A 276 5.87 9.30 -25.26
CA ILE A 276 4.74 9.12 -26.17
C ILE A 276 3.80 10.32 -26.09
N SER A 277 2.97 10.50 -27.12
CA SER A 277 1.77 11.33 -27.01
C SER A 277 0.61 10.44 -26.56
N GLY A 278 -0.26 11.00 -25.71
CA GLY A 278 -1.46 10.34 -25.19
C GLY A 278 -2.39 9.91 -26.32
N SER A 279 -3.14 8.83 -26.08
CA SER A 279 -4.03 8.20 -27.09
C SER A 279 -5.40 8.85 -27.21
#